data_AF-A0A963C964-F1
#
_entry.id   AF-A0A963C964-F1
#
_cell.length_a   1.000
_cell.length_b   1.000
_cell.length_c   1.000
_cell.angle_alpha   90.00
_cell.angle_beta   90.00
_cell.angle_gamma   90.00
#
_symmetry.space_group_name_H-M   'P 1'
#
loop_
_entity.id
_entity.type
_entity.pdbx_description
1 polymer ?
#
loop_
_entity_poly.entity_id
_entity_poly.type
_entity_poly.pdbx_seq_one_letter_code
_entity_poly.pdbx_strand_id
1 'polypeptide(L)'
;MEMQQIKFYQTGTFTVGNRLLDAEQRSVQANMERTNSLNSGHRACQGCGEALGARYAIDAAMRASNNQVIACNATGCLEVFSTPYPETSWQIPWIHSLFGNAAAVATGVMAAMKVKGRRDVRVIAQGGDGGTTDIGFGCLSGMF
;
A
#
# COMPACT_ATOMS: atom_id res chain seq x y z
N MET A 1 -21.12 -20.13 33.19
CA MET A 1 -20.16 -19.05 32.87
C MET A 1 -20.92 -18.04 32.04
N GLU A 2 -21.16 -16.85 32.59
CA GLU A 2 -21.96 -15.81 31.93
C GLU A 2 -21.17 -15.30 30.71
N MET A 3 -21.69 -15.50 29.50
CA MET A 3 -21.02 -15.01 28.29
C MET A 3 -21.20 -13.50 28.20
N GLN A 4 -20.15 -12.75 28.50
CA GLN A 4 -20.16 -11.29 28.34
C GLN A 4 -20.17 -10.94 26.85
N GLN A 5 -21.22 -10.25 26.40
CA GLN A 5 -21.36 -9.84 25.00
C GLN A 5 -20.38 -8.71 24.68
N ILE A 6 -19.38 -9.01 23.86
CA ILE A 6 -18.32 -8.09 23.44
C ILE A 6 -18.84 -7.25 22.25
N LYS A 7 -18.83 -5.92 22.37
CA LYS A 7 -19.22 -4.98 21.29
C LYS A 7 -17.98 -4.44 20.57
N PHE A 8 -17.82 -4.80 19.30
CA PHE A 8 -16.80 -4.23 18.42
C PHE A 8 -17.24 -2.86 17.93
N TYR A 9 -16.78 -1.81 18.59
CA TYR A 9 -17.15 -0.43 18.25
C TYR A 9 -16.41 0.09 17.01
N GLN A 10 -15.20 -0.42 16.73
CA GLN A 10 -14.38 0.07 15.62
C GLN A 10 -13.32 -0.97 15.22
N THR A 11 -13.34 -1.36 13.95
CA THR A 11 -12.35 -2.28 13.36
C THR A 11 -10.97 -1.60 13.37
N GLY A 12 -9.97 -2.27 13.94
CA GLY A 12 -8.59 -1.77 14.00
C GLY A 12 -8.21 -0.96 15.22
N THR A 13 -9.05 -0.92 16.26
CA THR A 13 -8.64 -0.38 17.56
C THR A 13 -8.00 -1.45 18.44
N PHE A 14 -7.16 -1.04 19.38
CA PHE A 14 -6.64 -1.91 20.43
C PHE A 14 -7.67 -2.27 21.49
N THR A 15 -8.89 -1.73 21.39
CA THR A 15 -9.88 -1.76 22.46
C THR A 15 -11.19 -2.40 22.04
N VAL A 16 -11.79 -3.20 22.92
CA VAL A 16 -13.17 -3.65 22.76
C VAL A 16 -13.92 -3.44 24.07
N GLY A 17 -15.11 -2.82 23.98
CA GLY A 17 -15.83 -2.39 25.19
C GLY A 17 -15.01 -1.44 26.09
N ASN A 18 -14.22 -0.54 25.49
CA ASN A 18 -13.30 0.37 26.19
C ASN A 18 -12.18 -0.30 27.01
N ARG A 19 -11.85 -1.56 26.74
CA ARG A 19 -10.73 -2.29 27.37
C ARG A 19 -9.68 -2.64 26.34
N LEU A 20 -8.40 -2.41 26.66
CA LEU A 20 -7.29 -2.86 25.82
C LEU A 20 -7.29 -4.39 25.75
N LEU A 21 -7.16 -4.92 24.53
CA LEU A 21 -7.01 -6.35 24.29
C LEU A 21 -5.58 -6.80 24.55
N ASP A 22 -5.45 -8.03 25.05
CA ASP A 22 -4.18 -8.76 25.06
C ASP A 22 -3.64 -8.92 23.64
N ALA A 23 -2.32 -9.03 23.50
CA ALA A 23 -1.65 -8.99 22.20
C ALA A 23 -2.16 -10.09 21.25
N GLU A 24 -2.41 -11.29 21.78
CA GLU A 24 -2.88 -12.46 21.03
C GLU A 24 -4.33 -12.33 20.56
N GLN A 25 -5.11 -11.43 21.18
CA GLN A 25 -6.52 -11.22 20.90
C GLN A 25 -6.75 -10.04 19.94
N ARG A 26 -5.72 -9.26 19.63
CA ARG A 26 -5.82 -8.11 18.73
C ARG A 26 -6.04 -8.56 17.30
N SER A 27 -6.91 -7.85 16.59
CA SER A 27 -7.03 -8.01 15.14
C SER A 27 -5.73 -7.61 14.43
N VAL A 28 -5.51 -8.12 13.21
CA VAL A 28 -4.36 -7.71 12.36
C VAL A 28 -4.29 -6.19 12.19
N GLN A 29 -5.43 -5.51 12.17
CA GLN A 29 -5.51 -4.05 12.06
C GLN A 29 -4.97 -3.33 13.31
N ALA A 30 -5.05 -3.96 14.47
CA ALA A 30 -4.59 -3.48 15.77
C ALA A 30 -3.24 -4.09 16.18
N ASN A 31 -2.46 -4.62 15.22
CA ASN A 31 -1.09 -5.03 15.48
C ASN A 31 -0.19 -3.79 15.50
N MET A 32 0.63 -3.64 16.55
CA MET A 32 1.57 -2.52 16.71
C MET A 32 2.71 -2.52 15.70
N GLU A 33 3.08 -3.69 15.16
CA GLU A 33 4.10 -3.85 14.12
C GLU A 33 3.51 -3.77 12.71
N ARG A 34 2.19 -3.53 12.59
CA ARG A 34 1.56 -3.42 11.29
C ARG A 34 2.10 -2.20 10.55
N THR A 35 2.60 -2.45 9.37
CA THR A 35 2.84 -1.44 8.36
C THR A 35 1.52 -0.89 7.84
N ASN A 36 1.33 0.42 7.96
CA ASN A 36 0.14 1.13 7.49
C ASN A 36 0.41 1.78 6.13
N SER A 37 1.04 1.06 5.20
CA SER A 37 1.59 1.64 3.97
C SER A 37 0.50 2.21 3.03
N LEU A 38 -0.63 1.52 2.94
CA LEU A 38 -1.89 2.00 2.36
C LEU A 38 -2.97 1.94 3.46
N ASN A 39 -3.45 3.09 3.89
CA ASN A 39 -4.36 3.23 5.03
C ASN A 39 -5.84 3.14 4.63
N SER A 40 -6.72 2.89 5.60
CA SER A 40 -8.16 3.06 5.43
C SER A 40 -8.52 4.54 5.19
N GLY A 41 -9.68 4.81 4.59
CA GLY A 41 -10.14 6.17 4.27
C GLY A 41 -10.14 6.50 2.77
N HIS A 42 -9.83 5.53 1.92
CA HIS A 42 -9.91 5.67 0.46
C HIS A 42 -11.31 5.39 -0.11
N ARG A 43 -11.57 5.82 -1.35
CA ARG A 43 -12.88 5.72 -2.02
C ARG A 43 -13.07 4.45 -2.86
N ALA A 44 -12.33 3.39 -2.56
CA ALA A 44 -12.46 2.12 -3.27
C ALA A 44 -13.86 1.52 -3.11
N CYS A 45 -14.32 0.75 -4.10
CA CYS A 45 -15.55 -0.02 -3.99
C CYS A 45 -15.52 -0.93 -2.75
N GLN A 46 -16.68 -1.18 -2.14
CA GLN A 46 -16.78 -2.13 -1.04
C GLN A 46 -16.32 -3.51 -1.51
N GLY A 47 -15.33 -4.08 -0.82
CA GLY A 47 -14.72 -5.35 -1.23
C GLY A 47 -13.76 -5.26 -2.43
N CYS A 48 -13.23 -4.07 -2.76
CA CYS A 48 -12.27 -3.90 -3.85
C CYS A 48 -11.03 -4.80 -3.68
N GLY A 49 -10.87 -5.76 -4.60
CA GLY A 49 -9.73 -6.68 -4.62
C GLY A 49 -8.40 -5.99 -4.92
N GLU A 50 -8.41 -4.95 -5.75
CA GLU A 50 -7.21 -4.17 -6.09
C GLU A 50 -6.66 -3.42 -4.85
N ALA A 51 -7.52 -2.77 -4.06
CA ALA A 51 -7.11 -2.10 -2.82
C ALA A 51 -6.47 -3.08 -1.83
N LEU A 52 -7.08 -4.27 -1.68
CA LEU A 52 -6.55 -5.32 -0.80
C LEU A 52 -5.22 -5.87 -1.33
N GLY A 53 -5.13 -6.14 -2.64
CA GLY A 53 -3.92 -6.64 -3.30
C GLY A 53 -2.76 -5.65 -3.20
N ALA A 54 -3.02 -4.37 -3.45
CA ALA A 54 -2.03 -3.31 -3.32
C ALA A 54 -1.50 -3.22 -1.88
N ARG A 55 -2.39 -3.25 -0.89
CA ARG A 55 -1.97 -3.26 0.52
C ARG A 55 -1.12 -4.47 0.86
N TYR A 56 -1.52 -5.68 0.43
CA TYR A 56 -0.73 -6.88 0.72
C TYR A 56 0.66 -6.84 0.08
N ALA A 57 0.76 -6.42 -1.18
CA ALA A 57 2.03 -6.31 -1.88
C ALA A 57 2.99 -5.35 -1.17
N ILE A 58 2.51 -4.17 -0.79
CA ILE A 58 3.34 -3.15 -0.15
C ILE A 58 3.66 -3.51 1.31
N ASP A 59 2.70 -4.02 2.09
CA ASP A 59 2.96 -4.44 3.47
C ASP A 59 3.99 -5.59 3.52
N ALA A 60 3.93 -6.53 2.57
CA ALA A 60 4.93 -7.59 2.43
C ALA A 60 6.31 -7.01 2.07
N ALA A 61 6.36 -6.08 1.12
CA ALA A 61 7.61 -5.43 0.73
C ALA A 61 8.24 -4.64 1.89
N MET A 62 7.42 -3.91 2.66
CA MET A 62 7.90 -3.15 3.83
C MET A 62 8.52 -4.07 4.88
N ARG A 63 7.89 -5.22 5.17
CA ARG A 63 8.46 -6.22 6.09
C ARG A 63 9.79 -6.78 5.57
N ALA A 64 9.88 -7.02 4.26
CA ALA A 64 11.09 -7.53 3.62
C ALA A 64 12.22 -6.49 3.48
N SER A 65 11.93 -5.20 3.65
CA SER A 65 12.89 -4.10 3.44
C SER A 65 13.08 -3.19 4.64
N ASN A 66 12.77 -3.64 5.86
CA ASN A 66 12.86 -2.81 7.07
C ASN A 66 12.19 -1.43 6.89
N ASN A 67 10.98 -1.45 6.32
CA ASN A 67 10.16 -0.27 6.03
C ASN A 67 10.78 0.71 5.01
N GLN A 68 11.72 0.28 4.18
CA GLN A 68 12.33 1.07 3.11
C GLN A 68 11.67 0.72 1.76
N VAL A 69 10.52 1.33 1.47
CA VAL A 69 9.79 1.15 0.20
C VAL A 69 9.39 2.51 -0.38
N ILE A 70 9.50 2.63 -1.70
CA ILE A 70 8.91 3.72 -2.49
C ILE A 70 7.95 3.09 -3.50
N ALA A 71 6.75 3.65 -3.65
CA ALA A 71 5.77 3.19 -4.62
C ALA A 71 5.61 4.18 -5.79
N CYS A 72 5.47 3.67 -7.00
CA CYS A 72 5.21 4.43 -8.22
C CYS A 72 3.93 3.89 -8.86
N ASN A 73 2.87 4.69 -8.92
CA ASN A 73 1.58 4.24 -9.46
C ASN A 73 1.32 4.81 -10.85
N ALA A 74 0.88 3.93 -11.75
CA ALA A 74 0.22 4.35 -12.97
C ALA A 74 -1.17 4.92 -12.65
N THR A 75 -1.65 5.85 -13.46
CA THR A 75 -3.05 6.26 -13.42
C THR A 75 -3.97 5.05 -13.58
N GLY A 76 -4.97 4.93 -12.72
CA GLY A 76 -5.91 3.82 -12.69
C GLY A 76 -6.77 3.86 -11.44
N CYS A 77 -7.59 2.82 -11.23
CA CYS A 77 -8.46 2.74 -10.06
C CYS A 77 -7.69 2.92 -8.75
N LEU A 78 -6.61 2.14 -8.54
CA LEU A 78 -5.76 2.25 -7.34
C LEU A 78 -5.32 3.68 -7.04
N GLU A 79 -4.86 4.41 -8.05
CA GLU A 79 -4.45 5.80 -7.86
C GLU A 79 -5.66 6.69 -7.52
N VAL A 80 -6.67 6.74 -8.38
CA VAL A 80 -7.81 7.67 -8.23
C VAL A 80 -8.54 7.51 -6.91
N PHE A 81 -8.75 6.27 -6.43
CA PHE A 81 -9.48 6.08 -5.18
C PHE A 81 -8.62 6.35 -3.93
N SER A 82 -7.29 6.22 -4.03
CA SER A 82 -6.37 6.33 -2.90
C SER A 82 -5.85 7.75 -2.70
N THR A 83 -5.91 8.60 -3.74
CA THR A 83 -5.42 9.98 -3.71
C THR A 83 -6.42 11.03 -4.20
N PRO A 84 -7.68 11.05 -3.70
CA PRO A 84 -8.59 12.14 -4.03
C PRO A 84 -8.08 13.46 -3.43
N TYR A 85 -7.93 14.51 -4.23
CA TYR A 85 -7.46 15.80 -3.73
C TYR A 85 -8.31 16.31 -2.54
N PRO A 86 -7.69 16.86 -1.48
CA PRO A 86 -6.24 17.04 -1.24
C PRO A 86 -5.59 15.88 -0.46
N GLU A 87 -6.24 14.73 -0.37
CA GLU A 87 -5.92 13.62 0.52
C GLU A 87 -5.09 12.54 -0.17
N THR A 88 -4.34 11.77 0.62
CA THR A 88 -3.67 10.55 0.19
C THR A 88 -3.77 9.48 1.28
N SER A 89 -4.10 8.26 0.85
CA SER A 89 -4.11 7.08 1.72
C SER A 89 -2.73 6.41 1.83
N TRP A 90 -1.75 6.85 1.04
CA TRP A 90 -0.38 6.35 1.10
C TRP A 90 0.37 6.96 2.28
N GLN A 91 1.05 6.13 3.07
CA GLN A 91 1.89 6.53 4.21
C GLN A 91 3.37 6.26 3.97
N ILE A 92 3.74 6.03 2.71
CA ILE A 92 5.11 5.83 2.24
C ILE A 92 5.44 6.88 1.18
N PRO A 93 6.72 7.11 0.86
CA PRO A 93 7.08 7.85 -0.34
C PRO A 93 6.40 7.22 -1.55
N TRP A 94 5.57 8.03 -2.22
CA TRP A 94 4.71 7.59 -3.30
C TRP A 94 4.70 8.64 -4.40
N ILE A 95 4.68 8.18 -5.64
CA ILE A 95 4.59 9.06 -6.81
C ILE A 95 3.54 8.54 -7.79
N HIS A 96 2.67 9.45 -8.21
CA HIS A 96 1.78 9.26 -9.37
C HIS A 96 2.52 9.58 -10.66
N SER A 97 2.28 8.79 -11.70
CA SER A 97 2.63 9.16 -13.07
C SER A 97 1.56 8.70 -14.07
N LEU A 98 1.88 8.85 -15.35
CA LEU A 98 0.97 8.58 -16.46
C LEU A 98 0.58 7.09 -16.52
N PHE A 99 -0.51 6.80 -17.24
CA PHE A 99 -1.08 5.46 -17.41
C PHE A 99 -0.05 4.38 -17.80
N GLY A 100 0.90 4.71 -18.68
CA GLY A 100 1.81 3.73 -19.29
C GLY A 100 3.26 3.75 -18.81
N ASN A 101 3.66 4.64 -17.90
CA ASN A 101 5.09 4.88 -17.63
C ASN A 101 5.53 4.64 -16.18
N ALA A 102 4.68 4.08 -15.32
CA ALA A 102 5.03 3.81 -13.91
C ALA A 102 6.31 2.95 -13.76
N ALA A 103 6.50 1.97 -14.65
CA ALA A 103 7.71 1.16 -14.71
C ALA A 103 8.97 1.99 -15.00
N ALA A 104 8.92 2.89 -16.00
CA ALA A 104 10.05 3.76 -16.33
C ALA A 104 10.37 4.75 -15.19
N VAL A 105 9.33 5.29 -14.54
CA VAL A 105 9.49 6.14 -13.34
C VAL A 105 10.17 5.35 -12.21
N ALA A 106 9.71 4.13 -11.94
CA ALA A 106 10.31 3.28 -10.92
C ALA A 106 11.78 2.96 -11.21
N THR A 107 12.15 2.67 -12.47
CA THR A 107 13.56 2.49 -12.87
C THR A 107 14.39 3.74 -12.60
N GLY A 108 13.86 4.92 -12.92
CA GLY A 108 14.52 6.20 -12.60
C GLY A 108 14.72 6.41 -11.09
N VAL A 109 13.70 6.12 -10.28
CA VAL A 109 13.80 6.20 -8.81
C VAL A 109 14.86 5.21 -8.29
N MET A 110 14.87 3.97 -8.76
CA MET A 110 15.89 2.98 -8.37
C MET A 110 17.30 3.41 -8.77
N ALA A 111 17.47 3.94 -9.97
CA ALA A 111 18.76 4.48 -10.42
C ALA A 111 19.23 5.63 -9.52
N ALA A 112 18.31 6.53 -9.14
CA ALA A 112 18.61 7.60 -8.21
C ALA A 112 19.00 7.08 -6.81
N MET A 113 18.32 6.06 -6.29
CA MET A 113 18.69 5.43 -5.01
C MET A 113 20.08 4.79 -5.07
N LYS A 114 20.41 4.12 -6.18
CA LYS A 114 21.74 3.53 -6.41
C LYS A 114 22.84 4.59 -6.40
N VAL A 115 22.65 5.71 -7.10
CA VAL A 115 23.61 6.84 -7.11
C VAL A 115 23.77 7.46 -5.72
N LYS A 116 22.68 7.53 -4.94
CA LYS A 116 22.70 8.00 -3.55
C LYS A 116 23.30 7.00 -2.55
N GLY A 117 23.75 5.83 -3.00
CA GLY A 117 24.27 4.77 -2.13
C GLY A 117 23.21 4.05 -1.28
N ARG A 118 21.91 4.29 -1.54
CA ARG A 118 20.78 3.69 -0.83
C ARG A 118 20.41 2.34 -1.47
N ARG A 119 21.14 1.29 -1.08
CA ARG A 119 20.95 -0.08 -1.61
C ARG A 119 19.89 -0.90 -0.87
N ASP A 120 19.40 -0.38 0.25
CA ASP A 120 18.39 -0.97 1.14
C ASP A 120 16.95 -0.65 0.71
N VAL A 121 16.75 0.37 -0.12
CA VAL A 121 15.43 0.82 -0.58
C VAL A 121 14.90 -0.09 -1.69
N ARG A 122 13.64 -0.51 -1.56
CA ARG A 122 12.88 -1.17 -2.63
C ARG A 122 11.97 -0.17 -3.31
N VAL A 123 11.84 -0.27 -4.63
CA VAL A 123 10.85 0.52 -5.40
C VAL A 123 9.88 -0.45 -6.06
N ILE A 124 8.59 -0.13 -6.00
CA ILE A 124 7.52 -0.94 -6.57
C ILE A 124 6.73 -0.07 -7.56
N ALA A 125 6.67 -0.50 -8.81
CA ALA A 125 5.73 0.02 -9.78
C ALA A 125 4.40 -0.73 -9.67
N GLN A 126 3.29 -0.01 -9.51
CA GLN A 126 1.94 -0.60 -9.50
C GLN A 126 1.11 0.00 -10.64
N GLY A 127 0.41 -0.87 -11.35
CA GLY A 127 -0.53 -0.48 -12.40
C GLY A 127 -1.64 -1.52 -12.53
N GLY A 128 -2.78 -1.08 -13.05
CA GLY A 128 -3.84 -1.99 -13.47
C GLY A 128 -3.42 -2.81 -14.70
N ASP A 129 -4.35 -3.61 -15.19
CA ASP A 129 -4.22 -4.39 -16.42
C ASP A 129 -3.82 -3.50 -17.61
N GLY A 130 -4.53 -2.39 -17.88
CA GLY A 130 -4.15 -1.49 -18.99
C GLY A 130 -2.72 -0.94 -18.87
N GLY A 131 -2.29 -0.59 -17.66
CA GLY A 131 -0.95 -0.07 -17.38
C GLY A 131 0.16 -1.12 -17.37
N THR A 132 -0.17 -2.41 -17.49
CA THR A 132 0.80 -3.51 -17.42
C THR A 132 0.79 -4.41 -18.66
N THR A 133 -0.37 -4.62 -19.29
CA THR A 133 -0.54 -5.53 -20.43
C THR A 133 -0.97 -4.83 -21.72
N ASP A 134 -1.20 -3.52 -21.70
CA ASP A 134 -1.55 -2.72 -22.89
C ASP A 134 -0.61 -1.51 -23.01
N ILE A 135 -1.10 -0.28 -22.78
CA ILE A 135 -0.32 0.96 -23.00
C ILE A 135 1.00 1.00 -22.23
N GLY A 136 1.07 0.35 -21.06
CA GLY A 136 2.29 0.33 -20.25
C GLY A 136 3.25 -0.84 -20.52
N PHE A 137 2.86 -1.79 -21.38
CA PHE A 137 3.66 -2.99 -21.62
C PHE A 137 5.06 -2.67 -22.17
N GLY A 138 5.17 -1.66 -23.05
CA GLY A 138 6.46 -1.23 -23.59
C GLY A 138 7.45 -0.76 -22.51
N CYS A 139 6.98 0.08 -21.57
CA CYS A 139 7.81 0.53 -20.46
C CYS A 139 8.12 -0.60 -19.47
N LEU A 140 7.17 -1.50 -19.23
CA LEU A 140 7.36 -2.66 -18.36
C LEU A 140 8.42 -3.61 -18.91
N SER A 141 8.38 -3.89 -20.22
CA SER A 141 9.35 -4.75 -20.90
C SER A 141 10.78 -4.18 -20.84
N GLY A 142 10.94 -2.85 -20.79
CA GLY A 142 12.24 -2.18 -20.74
C GLY A 142 12.71 -1.81 -19.33
N MET A 143 12.04 -2.27 -18.28
CA MET A 143 12.32 -1.89 -16.89
C MET A 143 13.63 -2.50 -16.34
N PHE A 144 14.06 -3.63 -16.90
CA PHE A 144 15.21 -4.43 -16.46
C PHE A 144 16.42 -4.24 -17.37
#